data_AF-A0A914MSR8-F1
#
_entry.id   AF-A0A914MSR8-F1
#
_cell.length_a   1.000
_cell.length_b   1.000
_cell.length_c   1.000
_cell.angle_alpha   90.00
_cell.angle_beta   90.00
_cell.angle_gamma   90.00
#
_symmetry.space_group_name_H-M   'P 1'
#
loop_
_entity.id
_entity.type
_entity.pdbx_description
1 polymer ?
#
loop_
_entity_poly.entity_id
_entity_poly.type
_entity_poly.pdbx_seq_one_letter_code
_entity_poly.pdbx_strand_id
1 'polypeptide(L)'
;MPCNVIEYGYFTAQIGLDDVWLISNGTCMPRSVNVLPDESKTLVTEDRKWRQEKLYKQMTDRCIDGLVIPLRRLQLTPEELVTLKILLLFSCGNHTQKEEATSFISDESRKIALEWKNKVIAALFQFYRSIGHKSAAERFGNVILLISGIVSAASATLESYQIMRLFKFANFDRVSEHLLFDID
;
A
#
# COMPACT_ATOMS: atom_id res chain seq x y z
N MET A 1 -0.40 -6.46 -5.23
CA MET A 1 -0.50 -4.97 -5.14
C MET A 1 -0.16 -4.38 -3.76
N PRO A 2 -0.66 -4.88 -2.61
CA PRO A 2 -0.49 -4.22 -1.30
C PRO A 2 0.97 -3.98 -0.88
N CYS A 3 1.89 -4.89 -1.25
CA CYS A 3 3.32 -4.77 -0.95
C CYS A 3 3.99 -3.56 -1.64
N ASN A 4 3.51 -3.14 -2.81
CA ASN A 4 4.06 -1.95 -3.49
C ASN A 4 3.51 -0.68 -2.85
N VAL A 5 2.22 -0.70 -2.47
CA VAL A 5 1.55 0.45 -1.86
C VAL A 5 2.14 0.79 -0.50
N ILE A 6 2.39 -0.20 0.37
CA ILE A 6 3.09 0.05 1.65
C ILE A 6 4.49 0.64 1.45
N GLU A 7 5.20 0.21 0.40
CA GLU A 7 6.55 0.70 0.08
C GLU A 7 6.53 2.15 -0.39
N TYR A 8 5.62 2.51 -1.28
CA TYR A 8 5.39 3.90 -1.72
C TYR A 8 4.98 4.79 -0.55
N GLY A 9 4.09 4.29 0.32
CA GLY A 9 3.64 5.02 1.50
C GLY A 9 4.76 5.22 2.52
N TYR A 10 5.61 4.21 2.72
CA TYR A 10 6.78 4.31 3.58
C TYR A 10 7.76 5.36 3.07
N PHE A 11 8.11 5.29 1.78
CA PHE A 11 9.01 6.25 1.14
C PHE A 11 8.46 7.68 1.22
N THR A 12 7.18 7.87 0.92
CA THR A 12 6.49 9.16 1.03
C THR A 12 6.49 9.67 2.48
N ALA A 13 6.25 8.81 3.45
CA ALA A 13 6.25 9.17 4.87
C ALA A 13 7.63 9.63 5.35
N GLN A 14 8.71 9.00 4.86
CA GLN A 14 10.10 9.33 5.23
C GLN A 14 10.57 10.67 4.65
N ILE A 15 10.20 10.99 3.40
CA ILE A 15 10.56 12.29 2.80
C ILE A 15 9.86 13.43 3.54
N GLY A 16 8.67 13.19 4.07
CA GLY A 16 7.95 14.18 4.88
C GLY A 16 7.22 15.24 4.06
N LEU A 17 6.92 14.96 2.78
CA LEU A 17 6.04 15.84 2.00
C LEU A 17 4.58 15.66 2.44
N ASP A 18 3.91 16.77 2.67
CA ASP A 18 2.49 16.80 2.95
C ASP A 18 1.68 16.82 1.66
N ASP A 19 0.50 16.22 1.70
CA ASP A 19 -0.48 16.23 0.61
C ASP A 19 0.02 15.70 -0.75
N VAL A 20 1.10 14.89 -0.75
CA VAL A 20 1.67 14.28 -1.96
C VAL A 20 1.86 12.79 -1.75
N TRP A 21 1.47 12.01 -2.77
CA TRP A 21 1.81 10.60 -2.91
C TRP A 21 2.97 10.42 -3.89
N LEU A 22 4.04 9.76 -3.46
CA LEU A 22 5.19 9.45 -4.31
C LEU A 22 5.23 7.97 -4.65
N ILE A 23 5.51 7.66 -5.91
CA ILE A 23 5.79 6.30 -6.35
C ILE A 23 7.30 6.12 -6.64
N SER A 24 7.74 4.86 -6.75
CA SER A 24 9.17 4.49 -6.81
C SER A 24 9.98 5.12 -7.96
N ASN A 25 9.33 5.52 -9.06
CA ASN A 25 10.00 6.20 -10.17
C ASN A 25 10.16 7.73 -9.96
N GLY A 26 9.81 8.24 -8.78
CA GLY A 26 9.87 9.68 -8.46
C GLY A 26 8.67 10.49 -8.94
N THR A 27 7.67 9.87 -9.58
CA THR A 27 6.44 10.58 -9.96
C THR A 27 5.65 10.96 -8.72
N CYS A 28 5.18 12.21 -8.71
CA CYS A 28 4.34 12.76 -7.65
C CYS A 28 2.87 12.88 -8.07
N MET A 29 1.98 12.50 -7.16
CA MET A 29 0.53 12.66 -7.27
C MET A 29 0.06 13.50 -6.07
N PRO A 30 -0.14 14.82 -6.25
CA PRO A 30 -0.58 15.68 -5.17
C PRO A 30 -2.09 15.55 -4.94
N ARG A 31 -2.54 15.70 -3.70
CA ARG A 31 -3.97 15.78 -3.33
C ARG A 31 -4.71 16.85 -4.13
N SER A 32 -4.02 17.95 -4.43
CA SER A 32 -4.49 19.01 -5.33
C SER A 32 -3.32 19.59 -6.10
N VAL A 33 -3.51 19.96 -7.36
CA VAL A 33 -2.49 20.71 -8.11
C VAL A 33 -2.15 22.05 -7.41
N ASN A 34 -3.09 22.61 -6.64
CA ASN A 34 -2.91 23.88 -5.95
C ASN A 34 -1.89 23.81 -4.79
N VAL A 35 -1.62 22.61 -4.24
CA VAL A 35 -0.61 22.45 -3.16
C VAL A 35 0.82 22.34 -3.68
N LEU A 36 1.01 22.18 -4.99
CA LEU A 36 2.36 22.18 -5.58
C LEU A 36 3.00 23.58 -5.48
N PRO A 37 4.34 23.69 -5.54
CA PRO A 37 5.01 24.97 -5.72
C PRO A 37 4.58 25.67 -7.02
N ASP A 38 4.55 27.00 -7.06
CA ASP A 38 4.05 27.75 -8.22
C ASP A 38 4.83 27.44 -9.51
N GLU A 39 6.14 27.23 -9.40
CA GLU A 39 7.01 26.79 -10.51
C GLU A 39 6.59 25.43 -11.09
N SER A 40 6.05 24.55 -10.26
CA SER A 40 5.55 23.23 -10.69
C SER A 40 4.14 23.31 -11.25
N LYS A 41 3.29 24.24 -10.76
CA LYS A 41 1.92 24.41 -11.26
C LYS A 41 1.90 24.77 -12.74
N THR A 42 2.82 25.62 -13.19
CA THR A 42 2.91 26.05 -14.59
C THR A 42 3.29 24.91 -15.55
N LEU A 43 3.85 23.81 -15.04
CA LEU A 43 4.21 22.62 -15.80
C LEU A 43 3.07 21.58 -15.86
N VAL A 44 1.98 21.79 -15.13
CA VAL A 44 0.83 20.88 -15.10
C VAL A 44 -0.18 21.28 -16.17
N THR A 45 -0.45 20.37 -17.11
CA THR A 45 -1.48 20.58 -18.13
C THR A 45 -2.88 20.57 -17.52
N GLU A 46 -3.82 21.30 -18.13
CA GLU A 46 -5.24 21.32 -17.69
C GLU A 46 -5.86 19.91 -17.67
N ASP A 47 -5.49 19.06 -18.64
CA ASP A 47 -5.91 17.64 -18.65
C ASP A 47 -5.37 16.88 -17.43
N ARG A 48 -4.10 17.05 -17.07
CA ARG A 48 -3.52 16.41 -15.86
C ARG A 48 -4.20 16.91 -14.60
N LYS A 49 -4.51 18.21 -14.52
CA LYS A 49 -5.24 18.80 -13.40
C LYS A 49 -6.64 18.21 -13.27
N TRP A 50 -7.38 18.14 -14.38
CA TRP A 50 -8.70 17.53 -14.42
C TRP A 50 -8.67 16.07 -13.97
N ARG A 51 -7.69 15.28 -14.44
CA ARG A 51 -7.51 13.88 -14.02
C ARG A 51 -7.21 13.76 -12.52
N GLN A 52 -6.37 14.65 -11.98
CA GLN A 52 -6.09 14.66 -10.54
C GLN A 52 -7.36 14.94 -9.72
N GLU A 53 -8.16 15.91 -10.13
CA GLU A 53 -9.38 16.32 -9.41
C GLU A 53 -10.53 15.31 -9.54
N LYS A 54 -10.68 14.67 -10.70
CA LYS A 54 -11.84 13.82 -11.03
C LYS A 54 -11.59 12.33 -10.89
N LEU A 55 -10.36 11.87 -11.14
CA LEU A 55 -10.06 10.44 -11.21
C LEU A 55 -9.14 10.00 -10.06
N TYR A 56 -8.07 10.74 -9.78
CA TYR A 56 -7.03 10.29 -8.86
C TYR A 56 -7.24 10.73 -7.42
N LYS A 57 -8.14 11.71 -7.20
CA LYS A 57 -8.38 12.30 -5.88
C LYS A 57 -8.70 11.25 -4.81
N GLN A 58 -9.65 10.36 -5.08
CA GLN A 58 -10.06 9.31 -4.13
C GLN A 58 -8.90 8.38 -3.74
N MET A 59 -8.12 7.93 -4.72
CA MET A 59 -6.93 7.11 -4.45
C MET A 59 -5.87 7.89 -3.67
N THR A 60 -5.60 9.13 -4.08
CA THR A 60 -4.58 9.97 -3.45
C THR A 60 -4.94 10.25 -1.99
N ASP A 61 -6.21 10.59 -1.72
CA ASP A 61 -6.72 10.81 -0.36
C ASP A 61 -6.62 9.54 0.49
N ARG A 62 -7.05 8.38 -0.03
CA ARG A 62 -6.94 7.11 0.71
C ARG A 62 -5.49 6.70 0.97
N CYS A 63 -4.58 6.90 0.02
CA CYS A 63 -3.17 6.60 0.20
C CYS A 63 -2.52 7.54 1.23
N ILE A 64 -2.86 8.83 1.21
CA ILE A 64 -2.28 9.80 2.15
C ILE A 64 -2.86 9.59 3.55
N ASP A 65 -4.19 9.60 3.70
CA ASP A 65 -4.85 9.54 5.01
C ASP A 65 -4.83 8.15 5.62
N GLY A 66 -5.01 7.12 4.80
CA GLY A 66 -5.08 5.73 5.25
C GLY A 66 -3.71 5.08 5.46
N LEU A 67 -2.64 5.67 4.92
CA LEU A 67 -1.31 5.05 4.94
C LEU A 67 -0.18 6.02 5.30
N VAL A 68 0.07 7.08 4.51
CA VAL A 68 1.22 7.97 4.73
C VAL A 68 1.18 8.63 6.11
N ILE A 69 0.04 9.25 6.47
CA ILE A 69 -0.12 9.94 7.75
C ILE A 69 0.03 8.96 8.93
N PRO A 70 -0.64 7.79 8.95
CA PRO A 70 -0.43 6.77 9.98
C PRO A 70 1.04 6.32 10.08
N LEU A 71 1.70 6.04 8.95
CA LEU A 71 3.11 5.61 8.94
C LEU A 71 4.04 6.67 9.53
N ARG A 72 3.80 7.94 9.21
CA ARG A 72 4.59 9.07 9.72
C ARG A 72 4.37 9.28 11.21
N ARG A 73 3.11 9.27 11.67
CA ARG A 73 2.76 9.40 13.10
C ARG A 73 3.34 8.26 13.92
N LEU A 74 3.32 7.06 13.35
CA LEU A 74 3.89 5.88 13.98
C LEU A 74 5.42 5.89 13.91
N GLN A 75 6.05 6.63 13.01
CA GLN A 75 7.49 6.52 12.73
C GLN A 75 7.85 5.05 12.50
N LEU A 76 7.21 4.43 11.50
CA LEU A 76 7.38 3.01 11.22
C LEU A 76 8.87 2.67 11.01
N THR A 77 9.36 1.62 11.68
CA THR A 77 10.74 1.17 11.51
C THR A 77 10.87 0.21 10.31
N PRO A 78 12.09 0.00 9.76
CA PRO A 78 12.31 -0.98 8.70
C PRO A 78 11.91 -2.42 9.10
N GLU A 79 12.13 -2.82 10.36
CA GLU A 79 11.76 -4.15 10.87
C GLU A 79 10.24 -4.35 10.88
N GLU A 80 9.51 -3.32 11.27
CA GLU A 80 8.05 -3.28 11.23
C GLU A 80 7.54 -3.33 9.77
N LEU A 81 8.17 -2.58 8.86
CA LEU A 81 7.85 -2.59 7.44
C LEU A 81 8.00 -3.98 6.83
N VAL A 82 9.14 -4.64 7.08
CA VAL A 82 9.39 -6.00 6.57
C VAL A 82 8.36 -6.97 7.13
N THR A 83 8.04 -6.86 8.42
CA THR A 83 7.00 -7.68 9.05
C THR A 83 5.66 -7.49 8.34
N LEU A 84 5.22 -6.25 8.13
CA LEU A 84 3.97 -5.97 7.43
C LEU A 84 3.96 -6.50 5.99
N LYS A 85 5.06 -6.36 5.24
CA LYS A 85 5.19 -6.94 3.88
C LYS A 85 5.01 -8.46 3.90
N ILE A 86 5.62 -9.16 4.86
CA ILE A 86 5.47 -10.60 5.01
C ILE A 86 4.02 -10.98 5.36
N LEU A 87 3.39 -10.25 6.27
CA LEU A 87 1.98 -10.49 6.64
C LEU A 87 1.02 -10.28 5.48
N LEU A 88 1.25 -9.25 4.66
CA LEU A 88 0.46 -8.99 3.46
C LEU A 88 0.67 -10.09 2.40
N LEU A 89 1.91 -10.52 2.19
CA LEU A 89 2.24 -11.61 1.27
C LEU A 89 1.50 -12.89 1.64
N PHE A 90 1.53 -13.29 2.92
CA PHE A 90 0.81 -14.47 3.40
C PHE A 90 -0.71 -14.28 3.46
N SER A 91 -1.22 -13.06 3.28
CA SER A 91 -2.67 -12.83 3.18
C SER A 91 -3.19 -13.10 1.77
N CYS A 92 -2.32 -13.07 0.75
CA CYS A 92 -2.64 -13.53 -0.61
C CYS A 92 -2.81 -15.07 -0.61
N GLY A 93 -4.01 -15.57 -0.96
CA GLY A 93 -4.31 -17.00 -1.02
C GLY A 93 -4.89 -17.62 0.26
N ASN A 94 -5.05 -16.83 1.33
CA ASN A 94 -5.71 -17.26 2.57
C ASN A 94 -7.22 -16.97 2.60
N HIS A 95 -7.84 -16.76 1.42
CA HIS A 95 -9.29 -16.64 1.33
C HIS A 95 -9.93 -17.94 1.82
N THR A 96 -10.68 -17.84 2.90
CA THR A 96 -11.53 -18.92 3.45
C THR A 96 -12.81 -19.10 2.65
N GLN A 97 -13.00 -18.32 1.58
CA GLN A 97 -14.09 -18.52 0.63
C GLN A 97 -13.78 -19.78 -0.17
N LYS A 98 -14.43 -20.88 0.21
CA LYS A 98 -14.42 -22.18 -0.46
C LYS A 98 -15.14 -22.15 -1.82
N GLU A 99 -15.66 -21.01 -2.22
CA GLU A 99 -16.39 -20.88 -3.47
C GLU A 99 -15.38 -20.60 -4.59
N GLU A 100 -15.36 -21.56 -5.52
CA GLU A 100 -14.80 -21.49 -6.86
C GLU A 100 -13.28 -21.65 -6.98
N ALA A 101 -12.87 -22.91 -7.22
CA ALA A 101 -11.88 -23.35 -8.23
C ALA A 101 -10.49 -22.65 -8.34
N THR A 102 -10.14 -21.73 -7.44
CA THR A 102 -9.03 -20.76 -7.59
C THR A 102 -8.06 -20.77 -6.41
N SER A 103 -8.13 -21.78 -5.53
CA SER A 103 -7.09 -22.00 -4.52
C SER A 103 -5.85 -22.60 -5.18
N PHE A 104 -5.02 -21.77 -5.83
CA PHE A 104 -3.72 -22.15 -6.39
C PHE A 104 -2.73 -22.74 -5.35
N ILE A 105 -3.11 -22.74 -4.07
CA ILE A 105 -2.31 -23.21 -2.94
C ILE A 105 -3.03 -24.41 -2.30
N SER A 106 -2.32 -25.53 -2.17
CA SER A 106 -2.77 -26.74 -1.45
C SER A 106 -3.01 -26.44 0.04
N ASP A 107 -3.84 -27.24 0.71
CA ASP A 107 -4.09 -27.10 2.15
C ASP A 107 -2.82 -27.25 3.01
N GLU A 108 -1.88 -28.11 2.62
CA GLU A 108 -0.58 -28.28 3.31
C GLU A 108 0.25 -27.00 3.24
N SER A 109 0.40 -26.45 2.04
CA SER A 109 1.10 -25.17 1.81
C SER A 109 0.42 -24.02 2.57
N ARG A 110 -0.91 -24.01 2.66
CA ARG A 110 -1.67 -23.02 3.45
C ARG A 110 -1.35 -23.13 4.94
N LYS A 111 -1.28 -24.35 5.47
CA LYS A 111 -0.89 -24.61 6.87
C LYS A 111 0.53 -24.10 7.14
N ILE A 112 1.48 -24.41 6.25
CA ILE A 112 2.87 -23.94 6.35
C ILE A 112 2.92 -22.41 6.34
N ALA A 113 2.21 -21.75 5.43
CA ALA A 113 2.14 -20.28 5.36
C ALA A 113 1.58 -19.67 6.65
N LEU A 114 0.54 -20.27 7.24
CA LEU A 114 -0.05 -19.82 8.49
C LEU A 114 0.93 -19.97 9.67
N GLU A 115 1.66 -21.09 9.73
CA GLU A 115 2.70 -21.30 10.74
C GLU A 115 3.81 -20.23 10.66
N TRP A 116 4.28 -19.92 9.45
CA TRP A 116 5.27 -18.85 9.24
C TRP A 116 4.72 -17.47 9.59
N LYS A 117 3.48 -17.16 9.20
CA LYS A 117 2.81 -15.92 9.60
C LYS A 117 2.77 -15.76 11.12
N ASN A 118 2.41 -16.82 11.86
CA ASN A 118 2.36 -16.79 13.32
C ASN A 118 3.76 -16.59 13.94
N LYS A 119 4.80 -17.24 13.39
CA LYS A 119 6.19 -17.04 13.83
C LYS A 119 6.65 -15.60 13.64
N VAL A 120 6.33 -14.99 12.50
CA VAL A 120 6.69 -13.59 12.22
C VAL A 120 5.97 -12.62 13.16
N ILE A 121 4.68 -12.86 13.45
CA ILE A 121 3.92 -12.08 14.43
C ILE A 121 4.57 -12.17 15.82
N ALA A 122 4.90 -13.39 16.26
CA ALA A 122 5.55 -13.61 17.56
C ALA A 122 6.94 -12.95 17.62
N ALA A 123 7.71 -13.01 16.52
CA ALA A 123 9.03 -12.40 16.41
C ALA A 123 8.97 -10.88 16.54
N LEU A 124 7.99 -10.21 15.91
CA LEU A 124 7.81 -8.75 16.06
C LEU A 124 7.56 -8.37 17.52
N PHE A 125 6.73 -9.14 18.22
CA PHE A 125 6.46 -8.87 19.63
C PHE A 125 7.67 -9.12 20.52
N GLN A 126 8.46 -10.16 20.24
CA GLN A 126 9.74 -10.42 20.91
C GLN A 126 10.77 -9.32 20.63
N PHE A 127 10.81 -8.77 19.42
CA PHE A 127 11.65 -7.65 19.05
C PHE A 127 11.36 -6.41 19.92
N TYR A 128 10.09 -6.06 20.14
CA TYR A 128 9.77 -4.94 21.04
C TYR A 128 10.22 -5.18 22.48
N ARG A 129 10.18 -6.44 22.95
CA ARG A 129 10.67 -6.81 24.28
C ARG A 129 12.20 -6.71 24.37
N SER A 130 12.92 -7.12 23.32
CA SER A 130 14.39 -7.09 23.33
C SER A 130 14.96 -5.67 23.30
N ILE A 131 14.31 -4.74 22.62
CA ILE A 131 14.69 -3.31 22.61
C ILE A 131 14.21 -2.55 23.85
N GLY A 132 13.50 -3.21 24.79
CA GLY A 132 13.02 -2.59 26.02
C GLY A 132 11.90 -1.55 25.81
N HIS A 133 11.08 -1.70 24.76
CA HIS A 133 10.04 -0.73 24.45
C HIS A 133 8.94 -0.70 25.54
N LYS A 134 8.76 0.45 26.20
CA LYS A 134 7.86 0.60 27.36
C LYS A 134 6.41 0.16 27.10
N SER A 135 5.88 0.45 25.91
CA SER A 135 4.50 0.09 25.49
C SER A 135 4.49 -0.92 24.33
N ALA A 136 5.21 -2.04 24.47
CA ALA A 136 5.36 -3.04 23.40
C ALA A 136 4.02 -3.56 22.83
N ALA A 137 3.02 -3.80 23.67
CA ALA A 137 1.71 -4.31 23.24
C ALA A 137 0.90 -3.29 22.43
N GLU A 138 0.89 -2.04 22.89
CA GLU A 138 0.23 -0.94 22.17
C GLU A 138 0.90 -0.69 20.82
N ARG A 139 2.24 -0.63 20.80
CA ARG A 139 3.01 -0.47 19.57
C ARG A 139 2.72 -1.58 18.56
N PHE A 140 2.75 -2.83 19.02
CA PHE A 140 2.39 -3.99 18.22
C PHE A 140 0.98 -3.87 17.62
N GLY A 141 -0.03 -3.54 18.44
CA GLY A 141 -1.40 -3.37 17.97
C GLY A 141 -1.51 -2.29 16.89
N ASN A 142 -0.91 -1.12 17.12
CA ASN A 142 -0.92 -0.01 16.17
C ASN A 142 -0.25 -0.38 14.84
N VAL A 143 0.87 -1.11 14.86
CA VAL A 143 1.54 -1.59 13.63
C VAL A 143 0.63 -2.56 12.87
N ILE A 144 0.04 -3.55 13.53
CA ILE A 144 -0.82 -4.54 12.87
C ILE A 144 -2.09 -3.90 12.27
N LEU A 145 -2.67 -2.90 12.93
CA LEU A 145 -3.85 -2.20 12.43
C LEU A 145 -3.60 -1.46 11.11
N LEU A 146 -2.35 -1.08 10.81
CA LEU A 146 -1.99 -0.48 9.51
C LEU A 146 -2.34 -1.36 8.32
N ILE A 147 -2.40 -2.70 8.48
CA ILE A 147 -2.77 -3.63 7.41
C ILE A 147 -4.10 -3.23 6.76
N SER A 148 -5.09 -2.82 7.56
CA SER A 148 -6.39 -2.38 7.04
C SER A 148 -6.29 -1.13 6.16
N GLY A 149 -5.49 -0.14 6.58
CA GLY A 149 -5.21 1.07 5.80
C GLY A 149 -4.46 0.75 4.50
N ILE A 150 -3.47 -0.15 4.56
CA ILE A 150 -2.70 -0.60 3.40
C ILE A 150 -3.62 -1.30 2.39
N VAL A 151 -4.47 -2.22 2.83
CA VAL A 151 -5.42 -2.93 1.96
C VAL A 151 -6.40 -1.94 1.34
N SER A 152 -6.94 -1.01 2.11
CA SER A 152 -7.85 0.04 1.60
C SER A 152 -7.21 0.94 0.54
N ALA A 153 -5.97 1.39 0.79
CA ALA A 153 -5.20 2.18 -0.17
C ALA A 153 -4.87 1.37 -1.44
N ALA A 154 -4.52 0.09 -1.29
CA ALA A 154 -4.27 -0.79 -2.42
C ALA A 154 -5.52 -1.00 -3.28
N SER A 155 -6.67 -1.29 -2.68
CA SER A 155 -7.94 -1.40 -3.43
C SER A 155 -8.26 -0.12 -4.21
N ALA A 156 -8.11 1.05 -3.58
CA ALA A 156 -8.34 2.34 -4.26
C ALA A 156 -7.37 2.61 -5.40
N THR A 157 -6.11 2.18 -5.24
CA THR A 157 -5.10 2.28 -6.29
C THR A 157 -5.45 1.36 -7.45
N LEU A 158 -5.93 0.15 -7.17
CA LEU A 158 -6.33 -0.82 -8.19
C LEU A 158 -7.52 -0.31 -9.00
N GLU A 159 -8.53 0.21 -8.32
CA GLU A 159 -9.69 0.87 -8.93
C GLU A 159 -9.25 2.02 -9.86
N SER A 160 -8.30 2.84 -9.41
CA SER A 160 -7.77 3.93 -10.23
C SER A 160 -7.01 3.44 -11.45
N TYR A 161 -6.24 2.36 -11.34
CA TYR A 161 -5.55 1.75 -12.48
C TYR A 161 -6.51 1.16 -13.50
N GLN A 162 -7.63 0.55 -13.07
CA GLN A 162 -8.68 0.09 -13.96
C GLN A 162 -9.29 1.26 -14.76
N ILE A 163 -9.58 2.39 -14.09
CA ILE A 163 -10.07 3.60 -14.74
C ILE A 163 -9.05 4.15 -15.73
N MET A 164 -7.78 4.26 -15.34
CA MET A 164 -6.70 4.72 -16.23
C MET A 164 -6.57 3.86 -17.48
N ARG A 165 -6.71 2.53 -17.34
CA ARG A 165 -6.69 1.59 -18.45
C ARG A 165 -7.91 1.77 -19.36
N LEU A 166 -9.11 1.87 -18.80
CA LEU A 166 -10.36 2.03 -19.55
C LEU A 166 -10.32 3.25 -20.48
N PHE A 167 -9.82 4.38 -19.97
CA PHE A 167 -9.69 5.62 -20.72
C PHE A 167 -8.36 5.76 -21.48
N LYS A 168 -7.49 4.74 -21.45
CA LYS A 168 -6.17 4.73 -22.11
C LYS A 168 -5.28 5.90 -21.70
N PHE A 169 -5.39 6.34 -20.43
CA PHE A 169 -4.52 7.37 -19.87
C PHE A 169 -3.15 6.85 -19.47
N ALA A 170 -3.02 5.54 -19.25
CA ALA A 170 -1.77 4.86 -18.96
C ALA A 170 -1.69 3.57 -19.78
N ASN A 171 -0.48 3.27 -20.25
CA ASN A 171 -0.17 1.99 -20.87
C ASN A 171 0.41 1.08 -19.79
N PHE A 172 -0.12 -0.14 -19.70
CA PHE A 172 0.40 -1.18 -18.83
C PHE A 172 1.19 -2.16 -19.69
N ASP A 173 2.33 -2.63 -19.18
CA ASP A 173 3.03 -3.72 -19.85
C ASP A 173 2.30 -5.04 -19.60
N ARG A 174 2.63 -6.06 -20.40
CA ARG A 174 1.96 -7.35 -20.33
C ARG A 174 1.97 -7.96 -18.92
N VAL A 175 3.08 -7.82 -18.19
CA VAL A 175 3.20 -8.33 -16.82
C VAL A 175 2.26 -7.60 -15.87
N SER A 176 2.17 -6.27 -15.96
CA SER A 176 1.25 -5.47 -15.14
C SER A 176 -0.19 -5.75 -15.49
N GLU A 177 -0.52 -5.98 -16.77
CA GLU A 177 -1.88 -6.33 -17.21
C GLU A 177 -2.32 -7.67 -16.63
N HIS A 178 -1.49 -8.71 -16.72
CA HIS A 178 -1.75 -10.01 -16.10
C HIS A 178 -1.92 -9.87 -14.57
N LEU A 179 -1.01 -9.16 -13.89
CA LEU A 179 -0.96 -9.11 -12.42
C LEU A 179 -2.04 -8.22 -11.79
N LEU A 180 -2.42 -7.12 -12.45
CA LEU A 180 -3.36 -6.14 -11.91
C LEU A 180 -4.80 -6.41 -12.35
N PHE A 181 -4.98 -7.04 -13.51
CA PHE A 181 -6.30 -7.12 -14.15
C PHE A 181 -6.73 -8.54 -14.52
N ASP A 182 -5.90 -9.56 -14.26
CA ASP A 182 -6.16 -10.97 -14.58
C ASP A 182 -6.57 -11.18 -16.05
N ILE A 183 -5.94 -10.45 -16.98
CA ILE A 183 -6.18 -10.55 -18.43
C ILE A 183 -5.14 -11.50 -19.02
N ASP A 184 -5.55 -12.44 -19.88
CA ASP A 184 -4.67 -13.35 -20.64
C ASP A 184 -4.06 -12.72 -21.91
#